data_AF-A0A1L9S920-F1
#
_entry.id   AF-A0A1L9S920-F1
#
_cell.length_a   1.000
_cell.length_b   1.000
_cell.length_c   1.000
_cell.angle_alpha   90.00
_cell.angle_beta   90.00
_cell.angle_gamma   90.00
#
_symmetry.space_group_name_H-M   'P 1'
#
loop_
_entity.id
_entity.type
_entity.pdbx_description
1 polymer ?
#
loop_
_entity_poly.entity_id
_entity_poly.type
_entity_poly.pdbx_seq_one_letter_code
_entity_poly.pdbx_strand_id
1 'polypeptide(L)'
;MKGKHEKRCRKGHMHTVKLSDCNPTAVGIYLHWLCSGKFAIEVENAPDSVAYYHHLSEACLLGDRLLDTRYVNAAIDAIVDLSDQISSWDWPVPGDSTVEFVSKQTPVSSPFRRLMVDMFACYGSADL
;
A
#
# COMPACT_ATOMS: atom_id res chain seq x y z
N MET A 1 18.42 24.35 -45.89
CA MET A 1 18.62 24.13 -44.44
C MET A 1 17.76 25.16 -43.72
N LYS A 2 16.79 24.88 -42.84
CA LYS A 2 16.49 23.74 -41.95
C LYS A 2 14.97 23.53 -41.91
N GLY A 3 14.53 22.28 -41.89
CA GLY A 3 13.12 21.89 -41.83
C GLY A 3 12.50 22.13 -40.45
N LYS A 4 11.26 22.64 -40.46
CA LYS A 4 10.33 22.68 -39.33
C LYS A 4 9.98 21.25 -38.90
N HIS A 5 10.40 20.84 -37.70
CA HIS A 5 9.78 19.71 -37.01
C HIS A 5 8.86 20.27 -35.91
N GLU A 6 7.68 20.70 -36.33
CA GLU A 6 6.59 21.00 -35.43
C GLU A 6 6.03 19.67 -34.94
N LYS A 7 6.40 19.28 -33.71
CA LYS A 7 5.92 18.05 -33.08
C LYS A 7 4.42 18.20 -32.85
N ARG A 8 3.64 17.52 -33.69
CA ARG A 8 2.18 17.43 -33.62
C ARG A 8 1.78 16.72 -32.31
N CYS A 9 1.41 17.49 -31.28
CA CYS A 9 0.71 16.95 -30.11
C CYS A 9 -0.58 16.28 -30.59
N ARG A 10 -0.63 14.94 -30.53
CA ARG A 10 -1.89 14.21 -30.63
C ARG A 10 -2.69 14.55 -29.36
N LYS A 11 -3.90 15.09 -29.54
CA LYS A 11 -4.85 15.31 -28.44
C LYS A 11 -4.98 13.97 -27.68
N GLY A 12 -4.58 13.97 -26.41
CA GLY A 12 -4.76 12.82 -25.54
C GLY A 12 -6.25 12.51 -25.47
N HIS A 13 -6.63 11.29 -25.84
CA HIS A 13 -8.00 10.85 -25.61
C HIS A 13 -8.11 10.64 -24.10
N MET A 14 -8.94 11.45 -23.43
CA MET A 14 -9.29 11.23 -22.02
C MET A 14 -10.10 9.93 -21.94
N HIS A 15 -9.42 8.81 -21.80
CA HIS A 15 -10.03 7.55 -21.41
C HIS A 15 -10.17 7.57 -19.90
N THR A 16 -11.36 7.95 -19.41
CA THR A 16 -11.68 7.85 -17.98
C THR A 16 -11.91 6.38 -17.64
N VAL A 17 -10.98 5.77 -16.92
CA VAL A 17 -11.14 4.43 -16.34
C VAL A 17 -11.93 4.56 -15.04
N LYS A 18 -13.08 3.91 -14.94
CA LYS A 18 -13.85 3.85 -13.70
C LYS A 18 -13.27 2.76 -12.79
N LEU A 19 -12.65 3.18 -11.69
CA LEU A 19 -12.26 2.32 -10.56
C LEU A 19 -13.30 2.49 -9.46
N SER A 20 -14.55 2.09 -9.71
CA SER A 20 -15.69 2.35 -8.80
C SER A 20 -15.56 1.69 -7.43
N ASP A 21 -14.73 0.65 -7.33
CA ASP A 21 -14.67 -0.23 -6.15
C ASP A 21 -13.35 -0.06 -5.38
N CYS A 22 -12.57 0.98 -5.68
CA CYS A 22 -11.26 1.24 -5.09
C CYS A 22 -11.31 2.45 -4.15
N ASN A 23 -10.62 2.36 -3.01
CA ASN A 23 -10.44 3.49 -2.12
C ASN A 23 -9.65 4.61 -2.85
N PRO A 24 -10.14 5.86 -2.91
CA PRO A 24 -9.43 6.99 -3.53
C PRO A 24 -8.03 7.22 -2.97
N THR A 25 -7.82 6.99 -1.67
CA THR A 25 -6.51 7.10 -1.02
C THR A 25 -5.53 6.07 -1.56
N ALA A 26 -5.96 4.80 -1.69
CA ALA A 26 -5.13 3.75 -2.26
C ALA A 26 -4.75 4.06 -3.73
N VAL A 27 -5.69 4.63 -4.50
CA VAL A 27 -5.41 5.09 -5.87
C VAL A 27 -4.40 6.24 -5.87
N GLY A 28 -4.50 7.19 -4.94
CA GLY A 28 -3.52 8.26 -4.77
C GLY A 28 -2.12 7.74 -4.47
N ILE A 29 -2.01 6.75 -3.56
CA ILE A 29 -0.74 6.08 -3.23
C ILE A 29 -0.17 5.38 -4.48
N TYR A 30 -1.00 4.66 -5.22
CA TYR A 30 -0.58 3.98 -6.45
C TYR A 30 -0.10 4.98 -7.53
N LEU A 31 -0.80 6.09 -7.72
CA LEU A 31 -0.37 7.15 -8.65
C LEU A 31 0.96 7.77 -8.22
N HIS A 32 1.15 8.00 -6.92
CA HIS A 32 2.43 8.48 -6.41
C HIS A 32 3.54 7.46 -6.70
N TRP A 33 3.32 6.17 -6.40
CA TRP A 33 4.25 5.09 -6.73
C TRP A 33 4.61 5.05 -8.22
N LEU A 34 3.62 5.14 -9.11
CA LEU A 34 3.88 5.14 -10.56
C LEU A 34 4.77 6.31 -11.01
N CYS A 35 4.64 7.46 -10.35
CA CYS A 35 5.41 8.66 -10.66
C CYS A 35 6.80 8.65 -10.02
N SER A 36 6.93 8.17 -8.79
CA SER A 36 8.15 8.32 -7.97
C SER A 36 8.94 7.02 -7.79
N GLY A 37 8.30 5.87 -7.97
CA GLY A 37 8.84 4.56 -7.61
C GLY A 37 9.04 4.38 -6.10
N LYS A 38 8.35 5.19 -5.27
CA LYS A 38 8.47 5.18 -3.81
C LYS A 38 7.10 5.28 -3.15
N PHE A 39 6.97 4.72 -1.95
CA PHE A 39 5.82 5.00 -1.09
C PHE A 39 6.11 6.27 -0.28
N ALA A 40 5.20 7.25 -0.34
CA ALA A 40 5.28 8.46 0.48
C ALA A 40 4.72 8.17 1.87
N ILE A 41 5.45 7.39 2.66
CA ILE A 41 5.09 7.11 4.06
C ILE A 41 6.10 7.83 4.93
N GLU A 42 5.73 9.04 5.36
CA GLU A 42 6.52 9.83 6.30
C GLU A 42 6.11 9.41 7.72
N VAL A 43 6.87 8.50 8.32
CA VAL A 43 6.61 7.93 9.67
C VAL A 43 6.91 8.94 10.79
N GLU A 44 7.75 9.95 10.53
CA GLU A 44 8.28 10.87 11.55
C GLU A 44 7.23 11.78 12.23
N ASN A 45 6.01 11.88 11.70
CA ASN A 45 5.04 12.90 12.14
C ASN A 45 3.62 12.42 12.44
N ALA A 46 3.26 11.13 12.27
CA ALA A 46 1.91 10.69 12.61
C ALA A 46 1.86 9.92 13.94
N PRO A 47 0.91 10.28 14.83
CA PRO A 47 0.78 9.66 16.15
C PRO A 47 0.11 8.29 16.12
N ASP A 48 -0.25 7.73 14.96
CA ASP A 48 -1.10 6.54 14.85
C ASP A 48 -0.54 5.51 13.85
N SER A 49 0.15 4.49 14.36
CA SER A 49 0.66 3.35 13.56
C SER A 49 -0.44 2.59 12.84
N VAL A 50 -1.66 2.58 13.39
CA VAL A 50 -2.79 1.83 12.84
C VAL A 50 -3.17 2.38 11.47
N ALA A 51 -3.11 3.70 11.28
CA ALA A 51 -3.42 4.34 10.00
C ALA A 51 -2.46 3.91 8.88
N TYR A 52 -1.16 3.78 9.19
CA TYR A 52 -0.16 3.38 8.19
C TYR A 52 -0.34 1.94 7.74
N TYR A 53 -0.53 1.00 8.68
CA TYR A 53 -0.80 -0.39 8.32
C TYR A 53 -2.08 -0.53 7.51
N HIS A 54 -3.11 0.25 7.82
CA HIS A 54 -4.34 0.26 7.05
C HIS A 54 -4.09 0.73 5.61
N HIS A 55 -3.44 1.88 5.41
CA HIS A 55 -3.16 2.41 4.08
C HIS A 55 -2.24 1.50 3.24
N LEU A 56 -1.22 0.92 3.86
CA LEU A 56 -0.36 -0.07 3.20
C LEU A 56 -1.11 -1.35 2.85
N SER A 57 -2.06 -1.76 3.68
CA SER A 57 -2.93 -2.90 3.37
C SER A 57 -3.85 -2.62 2.19
N GLU A 58 -4.44 -1.43 2.13
CA GLU A 58 -5.22 -1.02 0.97
C GLU A 58 -4.37 -0.93 -0.31
N ALA A 59 -3.12 -0.48 -0.19
CA ALA A 59 -2.16 -0.51 -1.28
C ALA A 59 -1.90 -1.93 -1.78
N CYS A 60 -1.63 -2.89 -0.88
CA CYS A 60 -1.45 -4.30 -1.25
C CYS A 60 -2.69 -4.87 -1.98
N LEU A 61 -3.89 -4.60 -1.44
CA LEU A 61 -5.15 -5.08 -2.05
C LEU A 61 -5.41 -4.45 -3.43
N LEU A 62 -5.10 -3.17 -3.60
CA LEU A 62 -5.19 -2.50 -4.90
C LEU A 62 -4.18 -3.11 -5.88
N GLY A 63 -2.94 -3.33 -5.45
CA GLY A 63 -1.89 -3.92 -6.27
C GLY A 63 -2.24 -5.32 -6.76
N ASP A 64 -2.81 -6.15 -5.89
CA ASP A 64 -3.28 -7.49 -6.22
C ASP A 64 -4.39 -7.43 -7.29
N ARG A 65 -5.37 -6.53 -7.13
CA ARG A 65 -6.43 -6.28 -8.13
C ARG A 65 -5.88 -5.79 -9.47
N LEU A 66 -4.82 -4.98 -9.44
CA LEU A 66 -4.17 -4.45 -10.64
C LEU A 66 -3.16 -5.43 -11.26
N LEU A 67 -2.91 -6.57 -10.61
CA LEU A 67 -1.89 -7.55 -10.98
C LEU A 67 -0.47 -6.94 -11.07
N ASP A 68 -0.20 -5.88 -10.30
CA ASP A 68 1.11 -5.24 -10.23
C ASP A 68 1.92 -5.82 -9.06
N THR A 69 2.59 -6.95 -9.32
CA THR A 69 3.40 -7.63 -8.30
C THR A 69 4.55 -6.77 -7.79
N ARG A 70 5.09 -5.82 -8.59
CA ARG A 70 6.17 -4.96 -8.13
C ARG A 70 5.67 -3.96 -7.08
N TYR A 71 4.50 -3.39 -7.33
CA TYR A 71 3.84 -2.52 -6.38
C TYR A 71 3.44 -3.26 -5.11
N VAL A 72 2.87 -4.47 -5.22
CA VAL A 72 2.52 -5.29 -4.04
C VAL A 72 3.76 -5.62 -3.20
N ASN A 73 4.86 -6.06 -3.83
CA ASN A 73 6.08 -6.38 -3.11
C ASN A 73 6.64 -5.15 -2.39
N ALA A 74 6.70 -4.00 -3.07
CA ALA A 74 7.19 -2.78 -2.46
C ALA A 74 6.28 -2.27 -1.31
N ALA A 75 4.97 -2.52 -1.38
CA ALA A 75 4.06 -2.24 -0.27
C ALA A 75 4.30 -3.18 0.92
N ILE A 76 4.55 -4.47 0.66
CA ILE A 76 4.92 -5.44 1.71
C ILE A 76 6.26 -5.07 2.35
N ASP A 77 7.26 -4.70 1.56
CA ASP A 77 8.55 -4.23 2.06
C ASP A 77 8.34 -3.02 2.99
N ALA A 78 7.49 -2.07 2.59
CA ALA A 78 7.14 -0.92 3.44
C ALA A 78 6.40 -1.30 4.74
N ILE A 79 5.60 -2.37 4.77
CA ILE A 79 4.96 -2.89 6.00
C ILE A 79 6.01 -3.44 6.97
N VAL A 80 7.00 -4.18 6.46
CA VAL A 80 8.09 -4.75 7.25
C VAL A 80 9.01 -3.64 7.76
N ASP A 81 9.42 -2.72 6.87
CA ASP A 81 10.22 -1.56 7.24
C ASP A 81 9.52 -0.71 8.29
N LEU A 82 8.20 -0.54 8.18
CA LEU A 82 7.41 0.16 9.19
C LEU A 82 7.54 -0.55 10.53
N SER A 83 7.30 -1.87 10.62
CA SER A 83 7.43 -2.60 11.89
C SER A 83 8.80 -2.49 12.53
N ASP A 84 9.87 -2.44 11.72
CA ASP A 84 11.23 -2.26 12.21
C ASP A 84 11.48 -0.83 12.72
N GLN A 85 10.96 0.19 12.02
CA GLN A 85 11.13 1.60 12.37
C GLN A 85 10.37 2.01 13.63
N ILE A 86 9.18 1.44 13.82
CA ILE A 86 8.31 1.79 14.95
C ILE A 86 8.46 0.81 16.11
N SER A 87 9.49 -0.04 16.13
CA SER A 87 9.71 -1.05 17.17
C SER A 87 9.80 -0.48 18.59
N SER A 88 9.99 0.84 18.73
CA SER A 88 10.00 1.55 20.01
C SER A 88 8.63 2.11 20.42
N TRP A 89 7.59 1.92 19.62
CA TRP A 89 6.22 2.38 19.90
C TRP A 89 5.49 1.31 20.71
N ASP A 90 4.45 1.73 21.44
CA ASP A 90 3.61 0.81 22.24
C ASP A 90 2.90 -0.27 21.41
N TRP A 91 2.76 -0.05 20.09
CA TRP A 91 2.12 -0.98 19.17
C TRP A 91 2.80 -0.99 17.79
N PRO A 92 3.89 -1.78 17.61
CA PRO A 92 4.68 -1.81 16.38
C PRO A 92 4.17 -2.80 15.33
N VAL A 93 2.91 -3.21 15.43
CA VAL A 93 2.29 -4.23 14.58
C VAL A 93 0.94 -3.75 14.06
N PRO A 94 0.37 -4.39 13.03
CA PRO A 94 -0.97 -4.06 12.58
C PRO A 94 -1.98 -4.13 13.73
N GLY A 95 -2.88 -3.16 13.82
CA GLY A 95 -4.00 -3.23 14.76
C GLY A 95 -5.02 -4.30 14.37
N ASP A 96 -5.80 -4.76 15.34
CA ASP A 96 -6.89 -5.73 15.22
C ASP A 96 -7.90 -5.34 14.13
N SER A 97 -8.24 -4.05 14.02
CA SER A 97 -9.11 -3.53 12.94
C SER A 97 -8.51 -3.72 11.54
N THR A 98 -7.18 -3.60 11.40
CA THR A 98 -6.49 -3.79 10.12
C THR A 98 -6.39 -5.26 9.76
N VAL A 99 -6.10 -6.14 10.73
CA VAL A 99 -6.08 -7.59 10.53
C VAL A 99 -7.47 -8.10 10.11
N GLU A 100 -8.52 -7.61 10.76
CA GLU A 100 -9.91 -7.95 10.41
C GLU A 100 -10.26 -7.47 9.00
N PHE A 101 -9.87 -6.23 8.66
CA PHE A 101 -10.07 -5.67 7.32
C PHE A 101 -9.41 -6.52 6.23
N VAL A 102 -8.12 -6.83 6.36
CA VAL A 102 -7.40 -7.67 5.38
C VAL A 102 -8.02 -9.06 5.29
N SER A 103 -8.45 -9.61 6.42
CA SER A 103 -9.10 -10.91 6.47
C SER A 103 -10.45 -10.95 5.73
N LYS A 104 -11.21 -9.86 5.75
CA LYS A 104 -12.48 -9.78 4.98
C LYS A 104 -12.24 -9.65 3.46
N GLN A 105 -11.11 -9.07 3.06
CA GLN A 105 -10.85 -8.72 1.66
C GLN A 105 -10.05 -9.77 0.87
N THR A 106 -9.52 -10.80 1.54
CA THR A 106 -8.65 -11.81 0.92
C THR A 106 -9.18 -13.22 1.16
N PRO A 107 -8.78 -14.26 0.41
CA PRO A 107 -9.07 -15.66 0.75
C PRO A 107 -8.21 -16.17 1.91
N VAL A 108 -8.62 -17.26 2.57
CA VAL A 108 -7.90 -17.82 3.73
C VAL A 108 -6.47 -18.28 3.36
N SER A 109 -6.28 -18.69 2.11
CA SER A 109 -4.98 -19.07 1.56
C SER A 109 -4.07 -17.90 1.17
N SER A 110 -4.51 -16.64 1.34
CA SER A 110 -3.73 -15.47 0.95
C SER A 110 -2.46 -15.35 1.79
N PRO A 111 -1.26 -15.31 1.15
CA PRO A 111 -0.01 -15.07 1.86
C PRO A 111 0.00 -13.72 2.58
N PHE A 112 -0.62 -12.69 1.99
CA PHE A 112 -0.70 -11.36 2.60
C PHE A 112 -1.55 -11.38 3.88
N ARG A 113 -2.68 -12.10 3.86
CA ARG A 113 -3.49 -12.31 5.07
C ARG A 113 -2.68 -12.97 6.18
N ARG A 114 -1.96 -14.05 5.83
CA ARG A 114 -1.14 -14.79 6.78
C ARG A 114 -0.07 -13.88 7.39
N LEU A 115 0.63 -13.08 6.58
CA LEU A 115 1.62 -12.11 7.06
C LEU A 115 1.04 -11.17 8.13
N MET A 116 -0.13 -10.57 7.86
CA MET A 116 -0.76 -9.61 8.79
C MET A 116 -1.19 -10.28 10.10
N VAL A 117 -1.69 -11.51 10.04
CA VAL A 117 -2.06 -12.30 11.23
C VAL A 117 -0.82 -12.70 12.02
N ASP A 118 0.22 -13.16 11.34
CA ASP A 118 1.48 -13.58 11.98
C ASP A 118 2.14 -12.40 12.69
N MET A 119 2.20 -11.21 12.06
CA MET A 119 2.70 -9.98 12.69
C MET A 119 1.93 -9.65 13.98
N PHE A 120 0.59 -9.71 13.95
CA PHE A 120 -0.25 -9.44 15.12
C PHE A 120 -0.07 -10.49 16.23
N ALA A 121 -0.02 -11.78 15.87
CA ALA A 121 0.10 -12.87 16.82
C ALA A 121 1.49 -12.92 17.49
N CYS A 122 2.56 -12.61 16.75
CA CYS A 122 3.91 -12.54 17.29
C CYS A 122 4.02 -11.50 18.41
N TYR A 123 3.31 -10.37 18.32
CA TYR A 123 3.31 -9.37 19.40
C TYR A 123 2.57 -9.85 20.66
N GLY A 124 1.37 -10.43 20.49
CA GLY A 124 0.59 -10.94 21.63
C GLY A 124 1.23 -12.11 22.40
N SER A 125 2.27 -12.74 21.83
CA SER A 125 3.06 -13.79 22.48
C SER A 125 4.36 -13.31 23.14
N ALA A 126 4.76 -12.05 22.89
CA ALA A 126 5.93 -11.42 23.51
C ALA A 126 5.60 -10.77 24.88
N ASP A 127 4.32 -10.55 25.16
CA ASP A 127 3.80 -9.97 26.42
C ASP A 127 3.33 -11.01 27.46
N LEU A 128 3.65 -12.31 27.26
CA LEU A 128 3.38 -13.42 28.20
C LEU A 128 4.69 -14.05 28.71
#